data_AF-A0A4S2TBM4-F1
#
_entry.id   AF-A0A4S2TBM4-F1
#
_cell.length_a   1.000
_cell.length_b   1.000
_cell.length_c   1.000
_cell.angle_alpha   90.00
_cell.angle_beta   90.00
_cell.angle_gamma   90.00
#
_symmetry.space_group_name_H-M   'P 1'
#
loop_
_entity.id
_entity.type
_entity.pdbx_description
1 polymer ?
#
loop_
_entity_poly.entity_id
_entity_poly.type
_entity_poly.pdbx_seq_one_letter_code
_entity_poly.pdbx_strand_id
1 'polypeptide(L)'
;MSADIATAVAAIRLGLHALRENALGDTADHEDQAAVLQALYDDRDQSGSVLGMISDLLTDIGVRIDDQGGEDITEVIDEAAAYVQDSAGLRLERARAALIALGAS
;
A
#
# COMPACT_ATOMS: atom_id res chain seq x y z
N MET A 1 -15.23 5.88 -17.25
CA MET A 1 -14.41 4.81 -16.63
C MET A 1 -14.71 3.53 -17.38
N SER A 2 -13.70 2.80 -17.89
CA SER A 2 -13.95 1.52 -18.57
C SER A 2 -14.52 0.49 -17.59
N ALA A 3 -15.25 -0.51 -18.10
CA ALA A 3 -15.79 -1.60 -17.29
C ALA A 3 -14.67 -2.36 -16.54
N ASP A 4 -13.50 -2.48 -17.16
CA ASP A 4 -12.34 -3.15 -16.58
C ASP A 4 -11.75 -2.38 -15.39
N ILE A 5 -11.61 -1.05 -15.50
CA ILE A 5 -11.15 -0.21 -14.38
C ILE A 5 -12.17 -0.24 -13.23
N ALA A 6 -13.47 -0.20 -13.55
CA ALA A 6 -14.53 -0.30 -12.54
C ALA A 6 -14.43 -1.61 -11.74
N THR A 7 -14.20 -2.72 -12.46
CA THR A 7 -14.04 -4.05 -11.87
C THR A 7 -12.79 -4.13 -10.98
N ALA A 8 -11.65 -3.61 -11.46
CA ALA A 8 -10.41 -3.57 -10.67
C ALA A 8 -10.58 -2.75 -9.38
N VAL A 9 -11.22 -1.59 -9.46
CA VAL A 9 -11.53 -0.76 -8.28
C VAL A 9 -12.45 -1.49 -7.31
N ALA A 10 -13.45 -2.23 -7.79
CA ALA A 10 -14.32 -3.02 -6.93
C ALA A 10 -13.55 -4.12 -6.19
N ALA A 11 -12.61 -4.80 -6.85
CA ALA A 11 -11.75 -5.81 -6.24
C ALA A 11 -10.84 -5.22 -5.15
N ILE A 12 -10.21 -4.07 -5.42
CA ILE A 12 -9.38 -3.36 -4.42
C ILE A 12 -10.22 -2.96 -3.21
N ARG A 13 -11.43 -2.42 -3.42
CA ARG A 13 -12.34 -2.05 -2.32
C ARG A 13 -12.74 -3.26 -1.48
N LEU A 14 -12.98 -4.40 -2.11
CA LEU A 14 -13.31 -5.64 -1.40
C LEU A 14 -12.11 -6.10 -0.54
N GLY A 15 -10.89 -6.07 -1.08
CA GLY A 15 -9.67 -6.39 -0.35
C GLY A 15 -9.44 -5.45 0.86
N LEU A 16 -9.57 -4.14 0.66
CA LEU A 16 -9.48 -3.16 1.73
C LEU A 16 -10.56 -3.34 2.80
N HIS A 17 -11.78 -3.73 2.40
CA HIS A 17 -12.84 -4.06 3.36
C HIS A 17 -12.45 -5.27 4.20
N ALA A 18 -11.90 -6.33 3.60
CA ALA A 18 -11.43 -7.50 4.35
C ALA A 18 -10.31 -7.13 5.34
N LEU A 19 -9.34 -6.31 4.95
CA LEU A 19 -8.30 -5.81 5.86
C LEU A 19 -8.90 -5.01 7.02
N ARG A 20 -9.94 -4.21 6.75
CA ARG A 20 -10.65 -3.44 7.77
C ARG A 20 -11.33 -4.34 8.81
N GLU A 21 -12.01 -5.40 8.36
CA GLU A 21 -12.67 -6.34 9.28
C GLU A 21 -11.66 -7.07 10.17
N ASN A 22 -10.48 -7.43 9.63
CA ASN A 22 -9.41 -8.04 10.44
C ASN A 22 -8.85 -7.07 11.49
N ALA A 23 -8.62 -5.81 11.13
CA ALA A 23 -8.05 -4.83 12.07
C ALA A 23 -9.04 -4.30 13.12
N LEU A 24 -10.34 -4.26 12.80
CA LEU A 24 -11.36 -3.53 13.57
C LEU A 24 -12.50 -4.42 14.08
N GLY A 25 -12.43 -5.74 13.89
CA GLY A 25 -13.42 -6.67 14.41
C GLY A 25 -13.52 -6.61 15.94
N ASP A 26 -14.66 -7.03 16.50
CA ASP A 26 -14.94 -6.93 17.94
C ASP A 26 -13.91 -7.66 18.84
N THR A 27 -13.21 -8.64 18.28
CA THR A 27 -12.17 -9.42 18.96
C THR A 27 -10.75 -9.07 18.51
N ALA A 28 -10.59 -8.10 17.61
CA ALA A 28 -9.29 -7.76 17.04
C ALA A 28 -8.37 -7.16 18.11
N ASP A 29 -7.13 -7.61 18.16
CA ASP A 29 -6.12 -7.12 19.08
C ASP A 29 -4.97 -6.38 18.38
N HIS A 30 -3.92 -6.07 19.13
CA HIS A 30 -2.74 -5.39 18.58
C HIS A 30 -1.96 -6.26 17.58
N GLU A 31 -2.03 -7.59 17.67
CA GLU A 31 -1.39 -8.51 16.72
C GLU A 31 -2.14 -8.48 15.38
N ASP A 32 -3.48 -8.50 15.40
CA ASP A 32 -4.29 -8.37 14.19
C ASP A 32 -4.05 -7.03 13.48
N GLN A 33 -3.98 -5.94 14.24
CA GLN A 33 -3.69 -4.62 13.72
C GLN A 33 -2.27 -4.54 13.13
N ALA A 34 -1.28 -5.14 13.80
CA ALA A 34 0.08 -5.23 13.29
C ALA A 34 0.15 -6.06 12.00
N ALA A 35 -0.59 -7.17 11.90
CA ALA A 35 -0.66 -7.99 10.70
C ALA A 35 -1.26 -7.21 9.52
N VAL A 36 -2.30 -6.40 9.75
CA VAL A 36 -2.87 -5.54 8.70
C VAL A 36 -1.90 -4.44 8.29
N LEU A 37 -1.19 -3.80 9.22
CA LEU A 37 -0.15 -2.83 8.88
C LEU A 37 0.97 -3.47 8.05
N GLN A 38 1.34 -4.71 8.36
CA GLN A 38 2.31 -5.48 7.57
C GLN A 38 1.81 -5.80 6.16
N ALA A 39 0.54 -6.17 6.01
CA ALA A 39 -0.06 -6.42 4.70
C ALA A 39 -0.12 -5.14 3.84
N LEU A 40 -0.32 -3.98 4.48
CA LEU A 40 -0.24 -2.69 3.81
C LEU A 40 1.21 -2.37 3.39
N TYR A 41 2.20 -2.70 4.22
CA TYR A 41 3.62 -2.50 3.94
C TYR A 41 4.50 -3.52 4.68
N ASP A 42 5.31 -4.28 3.92
CA ASP A 42 6.36 -5.16 4.46
C ASP A 42 7.69 -4.80 3.77
N ASP A 43 8.64 -4.25 4.54
CA ASP A 43 9.96 -3.88 4.01
C ASP A 43 10.74 -5.09 3.44
N ARG A 44 10.42 -6.31 3.89
CA ARG A 44 11.08 -7.54 3.43
C ARG A 44 10.43 -8.11 2.16
N ASP A 45 9.21 -7.71 1.86
CA ASP A 45 8.47 -8.10 0.66
C ASP A 45 7.65 -6.90 0.14
N GLN A 46 8.37 -5.90 -0.35
CA GLN A 46 7.77 -4.65 -0.78
C GLN A 46 6.76 -4.91 -1.92
N SER A 47 7.14 -5.69 -2.94
CA SER A 47 6.27 -6.06 -4.07
C SER A 47 5.04 -6.87 -3.68
N GLY A 48 5.09 -7.63 -2.58
CA GLY A 48 3.94 -8.38 -2.06
C GLY A 48 2.98 -7.55 -1.22
N SER A 49 3.39 -6.36 -0.79
CA SER A 49 2.58 -5.45 0.03
C SER A 49 1.69 -4.52 -0.80
N VAL A 50 0.60 -4.02 -0.22
CA VAL A 50 -0.34 -3.14 -0.94
C VAL A 50 0.34 -1.85 -1.42
N LEU A 51 1.13 -1.19 -0.57
CA LEU A 51 1.81 0.04 -0.95
C LEU A 51 2.90 -0.19 -1.99
N GLY A 52 3.62 -1.32 -1.92
CA GLY A 52 4.60 -1.64 -2.97
C GLY A 52 3.94 -1.94 -4.31
N MET A 53 2.83 -2.69 -4.35
CA MET A 53 2.06 -2.89 -5.59
C MET A 53 1.56 -1.58 -6.19
N ILE A 54 1.19 -0.59 -5.36
CA ILE A 54 0.81 0.74 -5.83
C ILE A 54 2.03 1.49 -6.38
N SER A 55 3.17 1.43 -5.69
CA SER A 55 4.43 2.05 -6.14
C SER A 55 4.88 1.49 -7.49
N ASP A 56 4.86 0.17 -7.65
CA ASP A 56 5.19 -0.52 -8.90
C ASP A 56 4.26 -0.09 -10.04
N LEU A 57 2.94 -0.04 -9.79
CA LEU A 57 1.97 0.43 -10.79
C LEU A 57 2.21 1.89 -11.20
N LEU A 58 2.52 2.77 -10.24
CA LEU A 58 2.82 4.17 -10.53
C LEU A 58 4.10 4.29 -11.36
N THR A 59 5.16 3.56 -11.00
CA THR A 59 6.42 3.51 -11.75
C THR A 59 6.19 3.02 -13.19
N ASP A 60 5.42 1.95 -13.38
CA ASP A 60 5.07 1.42 -14.70
C ASP A 60 4.29 2.45 -15.54
N ILE A 61 3.37 3.21 -14.91
CA ILE A 61 2.65 4.30 -15.57
C ILE A 61 3.61 5.44 -15.95
N GLY A 62 4.54 5.81 -15.07
CA GLY A 62 5.58 6.81 -15.30
C GLY A 62 6.42 6.47 -16.52
N VAL A 63 6.95 5.24 -16.60
CA VAL A 63 7.71 4.74 -17.76
C VAL A 63 6.89 4.87 -19.05
N ARG A 64 5.60 4.53 -19.02
CA ARG A 64 4.73 4.65 -20.21
C ARG A 64 4.48 6.08 -20.63
N ILE A 65 4.44 7.02 -19.69
CA ILE A 65 4.26 8.45 -19.98
C ILE A 65 5.56 9.05 -20.52
N ASP A 66 6.70 8.64 -19.97
CA ASP A 66 8.03 9.02 -20.47
C ASP A 66 8.23 8.60 -21.93
N ASP A 67 7.89 7.34 -22.25
CA ASP A 67 7.89 6.81 -23.62
C ASP A 67 7.04 7.64 -24.61
N GLN A 68 6.08 8.43 -24.10
CA GLN A 68 5.17 9.29 -24.87
C GLN A 68 5.62 10.77 -24.89
N GLY A 69 6.78 11.10 -24.32
CA GLY A 69 7.33 12.46 -24.25
C GLY A 69 6.69 13.33 -23.16
N GLY A 70 6.32 12.71 -22.04
CA GLY A 70 5.71 13.37 -20.89
C GLY A 70 6.65 13.51 -19.70
N GLU A 71 7.92 13.87 -19.90
CA GLU A 71 8.97 13.83 -18.86
C GLU A 71 8.56 14.59 -17.58
N ASP A 72 7.94 15.77 -17.71
CA ASP A 72 7.47 16.57 -16.57
C ASP A 72 6.39 15.85 -15.74
N ILE A 73 5.57 15.00 -16.37
CA ILE A 73 4.53 14.22 -15.69
C ILE A 73 5.13 12.97 -15.04
N THR A 74 6.10 12.35 -15.71
CA THR A 74 6.86 11.20 -15.19
C THR A 74 7.50 11.55 -13.84
N GLU A 75 8.18 12.69 -13.74
CA GLU A 75 8.80 13.13 -12.48
C GLU A 75 7.80 13.21 -11.32
N VAL A 76 6.60 13.75 -11.58
CA VAL A 76 5.54 13.86 -10.57
C VAL A 76 5.01 12.49 -10.13
N ILE A 77 4.91 11.54 -11.06
CA ILE A 77 4.41 10.19 -10.77
C ILE A 77 5.46 9.36 -10.02
N ASP A 78 6.73 9.47 -10.39
CA ASP A 78 7.84 8.82 -9.70
C ASP A 78 7.99 9.36 -8.27
N GLU A 79 7.82 10.66 -8.06
CA GLU A 79 7.79 11.25 -6.71
C GLU A 79 6.62 10.67 -5.88
N ALA A 80 5.45 10.50 -6.49
CA ALA A 80 4.31 9.88 -5.82
C ALA A 80 4.58 8.40 -5.45
N ALA A 81 5.20 7.63 -6.35
CA ALA A 81 5.61 6.25 -6.09
C ALA A 81 6.58 6.17 -4.90
N ALA A 82 7.64 6.99 -4.92
CA ALA A 82 8.62 7.09 -3.84
C ALA A 82 7.97 7.51 -2.51
N TYR A 83 7.04 8.47 -2.53
CA TYR A 83 6.36 8.91 -1.31
C TYR A 83 5.52 7.79 -0.67
N VAL A 84 4.83 6.99 -1.49
CA VAL A 84 4.03 5.85 -1.02
C VAL A 84 4.93 4.78 -0.39
N GLN A 85 6.02 4.41 -1.06
CA GLN A 85 6.90 3.34 -0.61
C GLN A 85 7.76 3.74 0.60
N ASP A 86 8.39 4.92 0.55
CA ASP A 86 9.34 5.33 1.57
C ASP A 86 8.64 6.04 2.73
N SER A 87 7.91 7.11 2.45
CA SER A 87 7.37 7.99 3.49
C SER A 87 6.20 7.35 4.23
N ALA A 88 5.21 6.82 3.49
CA ALA A 88 4.08 6.14 4.10
C ALA A 88 4.51 4.77 4.65
N GLY A 89 5.24 3.97 3.87
CA GLY A 89 5.73 2.65 4.28
C GLY A 89 6.51 2.66 5.59
N LEU A 90 7.54 3.52 5.71
CA LEU A 90 8.35 3.62 6.93
C LEU A 90 7.54 3.99 8.18
N ARG A 91 6.47 4.77 8.02
CA ARG A 91 5.58 5.13 9.14
C ARG A 91 4.70 3.96 9.56
N LEU A 92 4.22 3.17 8.61
CA LEU A 92 3.45 1.96 8.90
C LEU A 92 4.31 0.91 9.60
N GLU A 93 5.55 0.70 9.16
CA GLU A 93 6.47 -0.23 9.82
C GLU A 93 6.79 0.18 11.26
N ARG A 94 6.99 1.48 11.50
CA ARG A 94 7.17 2.01 12.87
C ARG A 94 5.93 1.78 13.74
N ALA A 95 4.73 2.01 13.21
CA ALA A 95 3.49 1.78 13.93
C ALA A 95 3.28 0.29 14.24
N ARG A 96 3.58 -0.58 13.27
CA ARG A 96 3.53 -2.04 13.42
C ARG A 96 4.46 -2.51 14.54
N ALA A 97 5.73 -2.07 14.53
CA ALA A 97 6.70 -2.40 15.56
C ALA A 97 6.24 -1.95 16.95
N ALA A 98 5.61 -0.76 17.05
CA ALA A 98 5.08 -0.25 18.30
C ALA A 98 3.90 -1.10 18.84
N LEU A 99 2.99 -1.55 17.96
CA LEU A 99 1.88 -2.43 18.35
C LEU A 99 2.37 -3.78 18.87
N ILE A 100 3.35 -4.38 18.21
CA ILE A 100 3.95 -5.65 18.67
C ILE A 100 4.59 -5.48 20.05
N ALA A 101 5.28 -4.35 20.29
CA ALA A 101 5.87 -4.08 21.58
C ALA A 101 4.83 -3.92 22.70
N LEU A 102 3.64 -3.40 22.40
CA LEU A 102 2.52 -3.30 23.35
C LEU A 102 1.88 -4.66 23.67
N GLY A 103 1.89 -5.61 22.73
CA GLY A 103 1.35 -6.96 22.95
C GLY A 103 2.30 -7.89 23.72
N ALA A 104 3.60 -7.59 23.73
CA ALA A 104 4.63 -8.37 24.42
C ALA A 104 4.84 -7.98 25.91
N SER A 105 4.19 -6.92 26.38
CA SER A 105 4.26 -6.39 27.75
C SER A 105 3.11 -6.84 28.62
#